data_AF-A0A1Q3LGS2-F1
#
_entry.id   AF-A0A1Q3LGS2-F1
#
_cell.length_a   1.000
_cell.length_b   1.000
_cell.length_c   1.000
_cell.angle_alpha   90.00
_cell.angle_beta   90.00
_cell.angle_gamma   90.00
#
_symmetry.space_group_name_H-M   'P 1'
#
loop_
_entity.id
_entity.type
_entity.pdbx_description
1 polymer ?
#
loop_
_entity_poly.entity_id
_entity_poly.type
_entity_poly.pdbx_seq_one_letter_code
_entity_poly.pdbx_strand_id
1 'polypeptide(L)'
;MSALSPRQMFLLDEACKPIAEAFEPPYLVGTAVTRQEYRDVDVRLILADERYGRLRKAVGKRGLALLGLAIGEYLAARTGLPIDFQIQQQTAANHHHPGGMRNPLGLRHLGNYGGDAPLLKVTSSEGREQGA
;
A
#
# COMPACT_ATOMS: atom_id res chain seq x y z
N MET A 1 10.54 9.67 -7.46
CA MET A 1 9.20 9.44 -8.06
C MET A 1 9.02 7.94 -8.18
N SER A 2 7.88 7.39 -7.74
CA SER A 2 7.62 5.96 -7.91
C SER A 2 7.52 5.64 -9.40
N ALA A 3 8.04 4.48 -9.79
CA ALA A 3 7.98 4.00 -11.17
C ALA A 3 6.57 3.52 -11.59
N LEU A 4 5.63 3.45 -10.64
CA LEU A 4 4.24 3.13 -10.91
C LEU A 4 3.50 4.35 -11.46
N SER A 5 2.74 4.16 -12.55
CA SER A 5 1.78 5.18 -13.00
C SER A 5 0.72 5.46 -11.92
N PRO A 6 0.07 6.64 -11.92
CA PRO A 6 -0.99 6.95 -10.97
C PRO A 6 -2.09 5.88 -10.92
N ARG A 7 -2.47 5.31 -12.08
CA ARG A 7 -3.44 4.22 -12.15
C ARG A 7 -2.94 2.94 -11.47
N GLN A 8 -1.70 2.53 -11.72
CA GLN A 8 -1.11 1.35 -11.07
C GLN A 8 -1.04 1.55 -9.55
N MET A 9 -0.64 2.74 -9.11
CA MET A 9 -0.57 3.06 -7.69
C MET A 9 -1.96 3.11 -7.03
N PHE A 10 -2.98 3.62 -7.74
CA PHE A 10 -4.37 3.57 -7.29
C PHE A 10 -4.86 2.13 -7.11
N LEU A 11 -4.70 1.28 -8.14
CA LEU A 11 -5.15 -0.11 -8.07
C LEU A 11 -4.43 -0.89 -6.97
N LEU A 12 -3.12 -0.66 -6.80
CA LEU A 12 -2.34 -1.29 -5.74
C LEU A 12 -2.82 -0.84 -4.35
N ASP A 13 -3.05 0.46 -4.15
CA ASP A 13 -3.56 0.98 -2.88
C ASP A 13 -4.95 0.41 -2.55
N GLU A 14 -5.89 0.45 -3.50
CA GLU A 14 -7.22 -0.13 -3.34
C GLU A 14 -7.17 -1.62 -3.01
N ALA A 15 -6.32 -2.39 -3.70
CA ALA A 15 -6.17 -3.82 -3.45
C ALA A 15 -5.58 -4.11 -2.07
N CYS A 16 -4.80 -3.18 -1.49
CA CYS A 16 -4.23 -3.32 -0.15
C CYS A 16 -5.20 -2.98 0.99
N LYS A 17 -6.34 -2.32 0.74
CA LYS A 17 -7.30 -1.95 1.81
C LYS A 17 -7.82 -3.14 2.63
N PRO A 18 -8.29 -4.26 2.02
CA PRO A 18 -8.72 -5.43 2.79
C PRO A 18 -7.59 -6.07 3.60
N ILE A 19 -6.35 -5.97 3.12
CA ILE A 19 -5.16 -6.47 3.83
C ILE A 19 -4.88 -5.59 5.04
N ALA A 20 -4.96 -4.26 4.88
CA ALA A 20 -4.78 -3.31 5.98
C ALA A 20 -5.86 -3.49 7.07
N GLU A 21 -7.10 -3.73 6.66
CA GLU A 21 -8.23 -4.02 7.57
C GLU A 21 -8.03 -5.34 8.34
N ALA A 22 -7.61 -6.42 7.66
CA ALA A 22 -7.38 -7.72 8.29
C ALA A 22 -6.11 -7.76 9.16
N PHE A 23 -5.09 -6.97 8.80
CA PHE A 23 -3.77 -7.00 9.40
C PHE A 23 -3.31 -5.62 9.87
N GLU A 24 -2.35 -5.05 9.14
CA GLU A 24 -1.70 -3.74 9.28
C GLU A 24 -1.43 -3.26 7.84
N PRO A 25 -1.29 -1.95 7.59
CA PRO A 25 -1.01 -1.47 6.25
C PRO A 25 0.28 -2.09 5.69
N PRO A 26 0.23 -2.77 4.54
CA PRO A 26 1.45 -3.23 3.88
C PRO A 26 2.22 -2.04 3.30
N TYR A 27 3.50 -2.25 3.04
CA TYR A 27 4.41 -1.23 2.53
C TYR A 27 4.90 -1.59 1.14
N LEU A 28 4.83 -0.64 0.22
CA LEU A 28 5.63 -0.66 -0.99
C LEU A 28 7.09 -0.35 -0.61
N VAL A 29 8.00 -1.25 -0.97
CA VAL A 29 9.44 -1.12 -0.73
C VAL A 29 10.20 -1.31 -2.05
N GLY A 30 11.54 -1.41 -1.97
CA GLY A 30 12.37 -1.80 -3.11
C GLY A 30 12.56 -0.72 -4.17
N THR A 31 13.12 -1.12 -5.32
CA THR A 31 13.56 -0.21 -6.40
C THR A 31 12.42 0.39 -7.23
N ALA A 32 11.17 -0.06 -7.06
CA ALA A 32 9.98 0.60 -7.63
C ALA A 32 9.77 2.04 -7.09
N VAL A 33 10.52 2.41 -6.05
CA VAL A 33 10.60 3.77 -5.53
C VAL A 33 11.66 4.62 -6.26
N THR A 34 12.63 4.00 -6.95
CA THR A 34 13.87 4.67 -7.43
C THR A 34 14.28 4.42 -8.88
N ARG A 35 13.76 3.39 -9.60
CA ARG A 35 14.15 3.08 -11.00
C ARG A 35 12.95 2.81 -11.92
N GLN A 36 13.04 3.28 -13.16
CA GLN A 36 11.98 3.26 -14.18
C GLN A 36 11.68 1.86 -14.76
N GLU A 37 12.63 0.93 -14.65
CA GLU A 37 12.50 -0.49 -15.02
C GLU A 37 12.53 -1.34 -13.74
N TYR A 38 11.35 -1.63 -13.18
CA TYR A 38 11.21 -2.59 -12.08
C TYR A 38 10.73 -3.92 -12.67
N ARG A 39 11.42 -5.00 -12.30
CA ARG A 39 11.03 -6.37 -12.70
C ARG A 39 9.86 -6.85 -11.85
N ASP A 40 9.95 -6.59 -10.55
CA ASP A 40 8.98 -7.00 -9.54
C ASP A 40 8.60 -5.78 -8.67
N VAL A 41 7.39 -5.78 -8.13
CA VAL A 41 6.86 -4.78 -7.20
C VAL A 41 6.88 -5.38 -5.80
N ASP A 42 7.86 -4.97 -5.00
CA ASP A 42 8.04 -5.45 -3.63
C ASP A 42 6.99 -4.87 -2.68
N VAL A 43 6.12 -5.73 -2.16
CA VAL A 43 5.15 -5.37 -1.12
C VAL A 43 5.44 -6.19 0.13
N ARG A 44 5.56 -5.52 1.29
CA ARG A 44 5.90 -6.16 2.56
C ARG A 44 4.82 -5.87 3.60
N LEU A 45 4.23 -6.91 4.16
CA LEU A 45 3.43 -6.80 5.38
C LEU A 45 4.37 -6.98 6.56
N ILE A 46 4.73 -5.88 7.21
CA ILE A 46 5.62 -5.88 8.37
C ILE A 46 4.74 -5.87 9.61
N LEU A 47 4.78 -6.94 10.39
CA LEU A 47 3.99 -7.08 11.62
C LEU A 47 4.87 -6.84 12.84
N ALA A 48 4.28 -6.26 13.88
CA ALA A 48 4.89 -6.23 15.21
C ALA A 48 5.32 -7.64 15.65
N ASP A 49 6.47 -7.75 16.31
CA ASP A 49 7.13 -9.02 16.62
C ASP A 49 6.21 -10.04 17.32
N GLU A 50 5.40 -9.57 18.28
CA GLU A 50 4.44 -10.42 18.97
C GLU A 50 3.35 -10.97 18.03
N ARG A 51 2.82 -10.12 17.15
CA ARG A 51 1.75 -10.51 16.20
C ARG A 51 2.30 -11.47 15.15
N TYR A 52 3.50 -11.21 14.65
CA TYR A 52 4.24 -12.15 13.79
C TYR A 52 4.44 -13.50 14.50
N GLY A 53 4.87 -13.48 15.77
CA GLY A 53 5.05 -14.67 16.59
C GLY A 53 3.76 -15.48 16.74
N ARG A 54 2.63 -14.83 17.03
CA ARG A 54 1.31 -15.47 17.13
C ARG A 54 0.88 -16.11 15.81
N LEU A 55 0.99 -15.37 14.69
CA LEU A 55 0.64 -15.90 13.37
C LEU A 55 1.53 -17.09 12.99
N ARG A 56 2.85 -16.96 13.16
CA ARG A 56 3.81 -18.03 12.90
C ARG A 56 3.53 -19.27 13.77
N LYS A 57 3.12 -19.09 15.03
CA LYS A 57 2.73 -20.21 15.91
C LYS A 57 1.47 -20.91 15.40
N ALA A 58 0.51 -20.17 14.87
CA ALA A 58 -0.76 -20.72 14.38
C ALA A 58 -0.61 -21.50 13.06
N VAL A 59 0.15 -20.98 12.09
CA VAL A 59 0.23 -21.56 10.74
C VAL A 59 1.59 -22.21 10.40
N GLY A 60 2.57 -22.08 11.28
CA GLY A 60 3.93 -22.54 11.04
C GLY A 60 4.65 -21.75 9.94
N LYS A 61 5.93 -22.08 9.71
CA LYS A 61 6.76 -21.41 8.68
C LYS A 61 6.20 -21.62 7.26
N ARG A 62 5.74 -22.83 6.94
CA ARG A 62 5.19 -23.16 5.61
C ARG A 62 3.84 -22.48 5.35
N GLY A 63 2.96 -22.44 6.35
CA GLY A 63 1.69 -21.72 6.23
C GLY A 63 1.88 -20.22 6.07
N LEU A 64 2.87 -19.63 6.73
CA LEU A 64 3.23 -18.22 6.54
C LEU A 64 3.71 -17.94 5.11
N ALA A 65 4.53 -18.83 4.54
CA ALA A 65 4.99 -18.72 3.15
C ALA A 65 3.82 -18.85 2.15
N LEU A 66 2.93 -19.83 2.36
CA LEU A 66 1.74 -20.00 1.53
C LEU A 66 0.81 -18.78 1.62
N LEU A 67 0.62 -18.22 2.82
CA LEU A 67 -0.17 -17.00 3.00
C LEU A 67 0.46 -15.82 2.25
N GLY A 68 1.78 -15.69 2.28
CA GLY A 68 2.51 -14.69 1.48
C GLY A 68 2.27 -14.84 -0.02
N LEU A 69 2.38 -16.07 -0.54
CA LEU A 69 2.10 -16.38 -1.94
C LEU A 69 0.64 -16.10 -2.32
N ALA A 70 -0.32 -16.50 -1.47
CA ALA A 70 -1.74 -16.30 -1.72
C ALA A 70 -2.12 -14.82 -1.75
N ILE A 71 -1.56 -14.01 -0.84
CA ILE A 71 -1.77 -12.55 -0.85
C ILE A 71 -1.08 -11.91 -2.06
N GLY A 72 0.14 -12.36 -2.40
CA GLY A 72 0.85 -11.90 -3.59
C GLY A 72 0.06 -12.14 -4.87
N GLU A 73 -0.49 -13.35 -5.05
CA GLU A 73 -1.35 -13.70 -6.18
C GLU A 73 -2.62 -12.86 -6.21
N TYR A 74 -3.28 -12.68 -5.06
CA TYR A 74 -4.44 -11.78 -4.97
C TYR A 74 -4.10 -10.35 -5.44
N LEU A 75 -2.98 -9.78 -4.98
CA LEU A 75 -2.57 -8.44 -5.41
C LEU A 75 -2.21 -8.40 -6.91
N ALA A 76 -1.50 -9.41 -7.41
CA ALA A 76 -1.16 -9.52 -8.83
C ALA A 76 -2.41 -9.58 -9.71
N ALA A 77 -3.38 -10.43 -9.36
CA ALA A 77 -4.64 -10.56 -10.10
C ALA A 77 -5.46 -9.26 -10.12
N ARG A 78 -5.43 -8.47 -9.05
CA ARG A 78 -6.19 -7.21 -8.94
C ARG A 78 -5.52 -6.03 -9.64
N THR A 79 -4.21 -6.07 -9.82
CA THR A 79 -3.43 -4.92 -10.31
C THR A 79 -2.80 -5.15 -11.68
N GLY A 80 -2.60 -6.40 -12.08
CA GLY A 80 -1.79 -6.80 -13.24
C GLY A 80 -0.29 -6.57 -13.04
N LEU A 81 0.16 -6.27 -11.81
CA LEU A 81 1.57 -6.03 -11.50
C LEU A 81 2.30 -7.32 -11.11
N PRO A 82 3.61 -7.43 -11.39
CA PRO A 82 4.43 -8.54 -10.92
C PRO A 82 4.75 -8.37 -9.43
N ILE A 83 3.86 -8.81 -8.53
CA ILE A 83 4.01 -8.61 -7.08
C ILE A 83 4.95 -9.64 -6.45
N ASP A 84 5.96 -9.18 -5.70
CA ASP A 84 6.66 -9.98 -4.68
C ASP A 84 6.13 -9.59 -3.30
N PHE A 85 5.38 -10.49 -2.66
CA PHE A 85 4.80 -10.26 -1.34
C PHE A 85 5.46 -11.09 -0.24
N GLN A 86 5.81 -10.44 0.87
CA GLN A 86 6.35 -11.13 2.05
C GLN A 86 5.75 -10.60 3.34
N ILE A 87 5.55 -11.51 4.31
CA ILE A 87 5.20 -11.18 5.69
C ILE A 87 6.50 -11.21 6.52
N GLN A 88 6.82 -10.09 7.16
CA GLN A 88 8.08 -9.91 7.87
C GLN A 88 7.85 -9.54 9.34
N GLN A 89 8.76 -10.02 10.20
CA GLN A 89 8.87 -9.57 11.58
C GLN A 89 9.53 -8.19 11.61
N GLN A 90 8.96 -7.24 12.37
CA GLN A 90 9.42 -5.85 12.40
C GLN A 90 10.89 -5.69 12.77
N THR A 91 11.36 -6.31 13.87
CA THR A 91 12.76 -6.20 14.28
C THR A 91 13.70 -6.72 13.20
N ALA A 92 13.38 -7.85 12.59
CA ALA A 92 14.18 -8.41 11.49
C ALA A 92 14.16 -7.50 10.25
N ALA A 93 13.00 -6.98 9.86
CA ALA A 93 12.87 -6.08 8.71
C ALA A 93 13.66 -4.77 8.90
N ASN A 94 13.66 -4.21 10.11
CA ASN A 94 14.41 -3.01 10.46
C ASN A 94 15.92 -3.26 10.46
N HIS A 95 16.36 -4.43 10.94
CA HIS A 95 17.77 -4.81 10.93
C HIS A 95 18.32 -5.02 9.51
N HIS A 96 17.57 -5.69 8.63
CA HIS A 96 18.03 -5.95 7.25
C HIS A 96 18.02 -4.72 6.34
N HIS A 97 17.13 -3.75 6.62
CA HIS A 97 16.96 -2.56 5.78
C HIS A 97 16.93 -1.27 6.62
N PRO A 98 18.03 -0.92 7.30
CA PRO A 98 18.10 0.31 8.08
C PRO A 98 17.97 1.53 7.15
N GLY A 99 17.00 2.41 7.44
CA GLY A 99 16.79 3.65 6.68
C GLY A 99 16.15 3.48 5.29
N GLY A 100 15.67 2.30 4.93
CA GLY A 100 14.95 2.08 3.67
C GLY A 100 13.61 2.80 3.64
N MET A 101 13.28 3.47 2.52
CA MET A 101 11.98 4.12 2.35
C MET A 101 10.86 3.06 2.28
N ARG A 102 9.82 3.24 3.11
CA ARG A 102 8.63 2.39 3.15
C ARG A 102 7.40 3.25 2.90
N ASN A 103 6.70 3.01 1.80
CA ASN A 103 5.53 3.77 1.45
C ASN A 103 4.26 2.97 1.82
N PRO A 104 3.47 3.40 2.82
CA PRO A 104 2.29 2.66 3.23
C PRO A 104 1.26 2.58 2.08
N LEU A 105 0.55 1.45 2.02
CA LEU A 105 -0.49 1.15 1.05
C LEU A 105 -1.81 0.85 1.77
N GLY A 106 -2.92 1.08 1.08
CA GLY A 106 -4.28 0.84 1.60
C GLY A 106 -4.82 1.98 2.47
N LEU A 107 -4.21 3.16 2.39
CA LEU A 107 -4.56 4.33 3.21
C LEU A 107 -4.93 5.56 2.37
N ARG A 108 -4.85 5.49 1.04
CA ARG A 108 -5.10 6.66 0.19
C ARG A 108 -6.60 6.81 -0.10
N HIS A 109 -6.99 8.06 -0.34
CA HIS A 109 -8.31 8.46 -0.81
C HIS A 109 -8.18 9.19 -2.15
N LEU A 110 -9.30 9.46 -2.83
CA LEU A 110 -9.29 10.10 -4.15
C LEU A 110 -8.55 11.45 -4.17
N GLY A 111 -8.58 12.19 -3.06
CA GLY A 111 -7.82 13.45 -2.93
C GLY A 111 -6.30 13.30 -3.06
N ASN A 112 -5.75 12.10 -2.83
CA ASN A 112 -4.32 11.82 -3.03
C ASN A 112 -3.91 11.67 -4.50
N TYR A 113 -4.87 11.61 -5.42
CA TYR A 113 -4.66 11.43 -6.86
C TYR A 113 -5.09 12.66 -7.67
N GLY A 114 -5.34 13.79 -6.99
CA GLY A 114 -5.66 15.06 -7.65
C GLY A 114 -4.53 15.51 -8.57
N GLY A 115 -4.90 16.01 -9.75
CA GLY A 115 -3.98 16.71 -10.64
C GLY A 115 -3.63 18.11 -10.11
N ASP A 116 -2.91 18.87 -10.92
CA ASP A 116 -2.51 20.26 -10.66
C ASP A 116 -3.65 21.29 -10.86
N ALA A 117 -4.86 20.83 -11.19
CA ALA A 117 -6.01 21.69 -11.38
C ALA A 117 -6.32 22.47 -10.08
N PRO A 118 -6.42 23.81 -10.15
CA PRO A 118 -6.73 24.61 -8.98
C PRO A 118 -8.10 24.24 -8.44
N LEU A 119 -8.20 24.07 -7.11
CA LEU A 119 -9.48 23.82 -6.45
C LEU A 119 -10.43 24.96 -6.81
N LEU A 120 -11.55 24.62 -7.45
CA LEU A 120 -12.63 25.56 -7.71
C LEU A 120 -13.09 26.11 -6.37
N LYS A 121 -12.82 27.40 -6.14
CA LYS A 121 -13.43 28.13 -5.03
C LYS A 121 -14.92 28.16 -5.33
N VAL A 122 -15.68 27.33 -4.64
CA VAL A 122 -17.15 27.46 -4.61
C VAL A 122 -17.41 28.80 -3.92
N THR A 123 -17.62 29.84 -4.71
CA THR A 123 -18.17 31.09 -4.21
C THR A 123 -19.62 30.79 -3.90
N SER A 124 -19.94 30.67 -2.61
CA SER A 124 -21.30 30.68 -2.11
C SER A 124 -21.92 32.03 -2.47
N SER A 125 -22.56 32.13 -3.64
CA SER A 125 -23.54 33.17 -3.89
C SER A 125 -24.84 32.76 -3.19
N GLU A 126 -24.86 32.88 -1.86
CA GLU A 126 -26.13 32.94 -1.15
C GLU A 126 -26.77 34.28 -1.48
N GLY A 127 -27.87 34.20 -2.23
CA GLY A 127 -28.70 35.35 -2.55
C GLY A 127 -29.20 36.03 -1.29
N ARG A 128 -29.09 37.37 -1.29
CA ARG A 128 -30.03 38.23 -0.57
C ARG A 128 -30.79 39.05 -1.60
N GLU A 129 -31.88 38.47 -2.10
CA GLU A 129 -33.08 39.26 -2.33
C GLU A 129 -33.68 39.54 -0.94
N GLN A 130 -33.61 40.79 -0.50
CA GLN A 130 -34.57 41.34 0.45
C GLN A 130 -35.07 42.64 -0.18
N GLY A 131 -36.32 42.60 -0.63
CA GLY A 131 -37.04 43.78 -1.05
C GLY A 131 -37.51 44.62 0.14
N ALA A 132 -37.54 45.92 -0.07
CA ALA A 132 -38.60 46.88 0.27
C ALA A 132 -38.10 48.28 -0.13
#